data_AF-A0A6P0U8G8-F1
#
_entry.id   AF-A0A6P0U8G8-F1
#
_cell.length_a   1.000
_cell.length_b   1.000
_cell.length_c   1.000
_cell.angle_alpha   90.00
_cell.angle_beta   90.00
_cell.angle_gamma   90.00
#
_symmetry.space_group_name_H-M   'P 1'
#
loop_
_entity.id
_entity.type
_entity.pdbx_description
1 polymer ?
#
loop_
_entity_poly.entity_id
_entity_poly.type
_entity_poly.pdbx_seq_one_letter_code
_entity_poly.pdbx_strand_id
1 'polypeptide(L)'
;MPIIRHIKVKGNKSPYDGNWTYWSNRVGKYPGVRKEVTTLLKRQKNKCASCGLIFRPTDLMEVDHIKPRSKGGDNTYKNNVRLVPIRSL
;
A
#
# COMPACT_ATOMS: atom_id res chain seq x y z
N MET A 1 18.47 6.69 17.63
CA MET A 1 17.26 6.32 16.85
C MET A 1 16.25 7.46 16.97
N PRO A 2 15.68 8.00 15.88
CA PRO A 2 14.71 9.09 15.97
C PRO A 2 13.36 8.60 16.50
N ILE A 3 12.67 9.45 17.28
CA ILE A 3 11.32 9.18 17.78
C ILE A 3 10.32 9.42 16.63
N ILE A 4 9.60 8.38 16.22
CA ILE A 4 8.56 8.49 15.20
C ILE A 4 7.22 8.73 15.88
N ARG A 5 6.59 9.89 15.62
CA ARG A 5 5.28 10.23 16.20
C ARG A 5 4.14 9.60 15.39
N HIS A 6 3.24 8.92 16.08
CA HIS A 6 2.02 8.36 15.49
C HIS A 6 0.91 9.42 15.38
N ILE A 7 0.06 9.32 14.36
CA ILE A 7 -1.11 10.20 14.19
C ILE A 7 -2.32 9.57 14.86
N LYS A 8 -2.99 10.31 15.77
CA LYS A 8 -4.17 9.83 16.49
C LYS A 8 -5.32 9.48 15.55
N VAL A 9 -6.05 8.41 15.87
CA VAL A 9 -7.34 8.05 15.26
C VAL A 9 -8.38 9.14 15.55
N LYS A 10 -9.18 9.50 14.55
CA LYS A 10 -10.25 10.48 14.65
C LYS A 10 -11.38 9.88 15.48
N GLY A 11 -11.65 10.45 16.66
CA GLY A 11 -12.77 10.04 17.53
C GLY A 11 -12.85 8.52 17.75
N ASN A 12 -14.06 7.98 17.63
CA ASN A 12 -14.37 6.57 17.86
C ASN A 12 -14.27 5.72 16.58
N LYS A 13 -13.45 6.13 15.60
CA LYS A 13 -13.30 5.38 14.35
C LYS A 13 -12.61 4.04 14.60
N SER A 14 -13.17 2.97 14.06
CA SER A 14 -12.66 1.60 14.15
C SER A 14 -12.33 1.08 12.75
N PRO A 15 -11.27 0.28 12.53
CA PRO A 15 -11.01 -0.34 11.22
C PRO A 15 -12.19 -1.13 10.65
N TYR A 16 -13.14 -1.51 11.51
CA TYR A 16 -14.35 -2.25 11.19
C TYR A 16 -15.61 -1.38 11.08
N ASP A 17 -15.51 -0.05 11.19
CA ASP A 17 -16.64 0.88 11.15
C ASP A 17 -17.19 1.17 9.74
N GLY A 18 -16.68 0.48 8.72
CA GLY A 18 -17.07 0.65 7.32
C GLY A 18 -16.59 1.96 6.68
N ASN A 19 -15.80 2.79 7.37
CA ASN A 19 -15.28 4.04 6.81
C ASN A 19 -14.01 3.79 5.98
N TRP A 20 -14.18 3.09 4.86
CA TRP A 20 -13.08 2.69 3.98
C TRP A 20 -12.26 3.88 3.45
N THR A 21 -12.90 5.02 3.20
CA THR A 21 -12.23 6.25 2.75
C THR A 21 -11.25 6.77 3.80
N TYR A 22 -11.65 6.79 5.09
CA TYR A 22 -10.79 7.25 6.16
C TYR A 22 -9.59 6.32 6.36
N TRP A 23 -9.83 5.01 6.38
CA TRP A 23 -8.78 4.04 6.62
C TRP A 23 -7.82 3.89 5.43
N SER A 24 -8.32 3.90 4.19
CA SER A 24 -7.46 3.85 2.97
C SER A 24 -6.47 5.01 2.91
N ASN A 25 -6.92 6.22 3.27
CA ASN A 25 -6.05 7.40 3.34
C ASN A 25 -4.98 7.32 4.44
N ARG A 26 -5.18 6.45 5.44
CA ARG A 26 -4.30 6.32 6.59
C ARG A 26 -3.28 5.19 6.45
N VAL A 27 -3.58 4.15 5.66
CA VAL A 27 -2.65 3.05 5.35
C VAL A 27 -1.32 3.60 4.85
N GLY A 28 -1.34 4.53 3.89
CA GLY A 28 -0.12 5.15 3.36
C GLY A 28 0.55 6.19 4.28
N LYS A 29 0.01 6.47 5.47
CA LYS A 29 0.54 7.44 6.45
C LYS A 29 1.01 6.78 7.74
N TYR A 30 0.88 5.45 7.86
CA TYR A 30 1.27 4.74 9.06
C TYR A 30 2.81 4.75 9.21
N PRO A 31 3.34 5.08 10.40
CA PRO A 31 4.77 5.06 10.65
C PRO A 31 5.33 3.65 10.50
N GLY A 32 6.38 3.48 9.71
CA GLY A 32 6.96 2.17 9.37
C GLY A 32 6.55 1.65 8.00
N VAL A 33 5.58 2.28 7.31
CA VAL A 33 5.29 1.95 5.91
C VAL A 33 6.43 2.47 5.02
N ARG A 34 6.96 1.60 4.16
CA ARG A 34 8.02 1.95 3.21
C ARG A 34 7.54 3.06 2.28
N LYS A 35 8.39 4.05 1.99
CA LYS A 35 8.10 5.15 1.03
C LYS A 35 7.68 4.61 -0.35
N GLU A 36 8.20 3.45 -0.70
CA GLU A 36 7.91 2.68 -1.90
C GLU A 36 6.42 2.33 -1.99
N VAL A 37 5.88 1.74 -0.91
CA VAL A 37 4.46 1.36 -0.78
C VAL A 37 3.56 2.59 -0.83
N THR A 38 3.93 3.67 -0.14
CA THR A 38 3.11 4.89 -0.14
C THR A 38 3.08 5.56 -1.52
N THR A 39 4.20 5.50 -2.26
CA THR A 39 4.30 6.00 -3.64
C THR A 39 3.46 5.15 -4.58
N LEU A 40 3.51 3.81 -4.45
CA LEU A 40 2.71 2.89 -5.26
C LEU A 40 1.22 3.00 -4.96
N LEU A 41 0.80 3.12 -3.70
CA LEU A 41 -0.59 3.35 -3.31
C LEU A 41 -1.16 4.62 -3.97
N LYS A 42 -0.40 5.72 -3.95
CA LYS A 42 -0.79 6.96 -4.63
C LYS A 42 -0.88 6.76 -6.14
N ARG A 43 0.11 6.11 -6.76
CA ARG A 43 0.14 5.87 -8.22
C ARG A 43 -1.03 4.99 -8.68
N GLN A 44 -1.34 3.96 -7.91
CA GLN A 44 -2.40 2.99 -8.22
C GLN A 44 -3.77 3.40 -7.66
N LYS A 45 -3.89 4.61 -7.08
CA LYS A 45 -5.15 5.14 -6.52
C LYS A 45 -5.78 4.19 -5.48
N ASN A 46 -4.95 3.59 -4.63
CA ASN A 46 -5.34 2.58 -3.63
C ASN A 46 -6.01 1.32 -4.21
N LYS A 47 -5.83 1.04 -5.51
CA LYS A 47 -6.33 -0.17 -6.17
C LYS A 47 -5.17 -1.11 -6.52
N CYS A 48 -5.39 -2.41 -6.43
CA CYS A 48 -4.44 -3.40 -6.88
C CYS A 48 -4.34 -3.35 -8.42
N ALA A 49 -3.12 -3.28 -8.95
CA ALA A 49 -2.90 -3.30 -10.39
C ALA A 49 -3.13 -4.67 -11.05
N SER A 50 -3.21 -5.75 -10.27
CA SER A 50 -3.46 -7.10 -10.77
C SER A 50 -4.96 -7.45 -10.81
N CYS A 51 -5.68 -7.20 -9.72
CA CYS A 51 -7.10 -7.59 -9.59
C CYS A 51 -8.09 -6.41 -9.60
N GLY A 52 -7.62 -5.16 -9.59
CA GLY A 52 -8.48 -3.96 -9.62
C GLY A 52 -9.22 -3.62 -8.32
N LEU A 53 -9.09 -4.47 -7.27
CA LEU A 53 -9.73 -4.27 -5.98
C LEU A 53 -9.06 -3.17 -5.15
N ILE A 54 -9.82 -2.52 -4.26
CA ILE A 54 -9.29 -1.52 -3.33
C ILE A 54 -8.59 -2.22 -2.16
N PHE A 55 -7.41 -1.74 -1.78
CA PHE A 55 -6.70 -2.24 -0.61
C PHE A 55 -7.46 -1.95 0.67
N ARG A 56 -7.72 -3.00 1.46
CA ARG A 56 -8.31 -2.89 2.78
C ARG A 56 -7.23 -2.60 3.82
N PRO A 57 -7.58 -1.99 4.95
CA PRO A 57 -6.63 -1.70 6.03
C PRO A 57 -5.98 -2.97 6.62
N THR A 58 -6.67 -4.10 6.49
CA THR A 58 -6.26 -5.42 6.95
C THR A 58 -5.49 -6.22 5.89
N ASP A 59 -5.40 -5.72 4.65
CA ASP A 59 -4.72 -6.45 3.59
C ASP A 59 -3.22 -6.34 3.78
N LEU A 60 -2.55 -7.49 3.76
CA LEU A 60 -1.10 -7.53 3.67
C LEU A 60 -0.71 -7.21 2.22
N MET A 61 0.10 -6.17 2.06
CA MET A 61 0.52 -5.64 0.76
C MET A 61 1.99 -5.95 0.50
N GLU A 62 2.28 -6.39 -0.71
CA GLU A 62 3.63 -6.65 -1.20
C GLU A 62 3.92 -5.86 -2.48
N VAL A 63 5.20 -5.58 -2.70
CA VAL A 63 5.72 -4.87 -3.86
C VAL A 63 6.24 -5.90 -4.86
N ASP A 64 5.56 -6.07 -5.98
CA ASP A 64 5.86 -7.04 -7.03
C ASP A 64 6.36 -6.38 -8.32
N HIS A 65 7.23 -7.06 -9.07
CA HIS A 65 7.73 -6.60 -10.37
C HIS A 65 6.80 -7.04 -11.51
N ILE A 66 6.33 -6.09 -12.34
CA ILE A 66 5.49 -6.36 -13.52
C ILE A 66 6.24 -7.25 -14.52
N LYS A 67 7.53 -6.94 -14.75
CA LYS A 67 8.45 -7.83 -15.45
C LYS A 67 9.31 -8.53 -14.39
N PRO A 68 9.27 -9.86 -14.28
CA PRO A 68 10.10 -10.58 -13.34
C PRO A 68 11.57 -10.21 -13.52
N ARG A 69 12.33 -10.08 -12.43
CA ARG A 69 13.78 -9.82 -12.48
C ARG A 69 14.52 -10.85 -13.33
N SER A 70 14.08 -12.10 -13.29
CA SER A 70 14.62 -13.20 -14.10
C SER A 70 14.51 -12.97 -15.60
N LYS A 71 13.61 -12.10 -16.06
CA LYS A 71 13.43 -11.72 -17.46
C LYS A 71 13.96 -10.31 -17.78
N GLY A 72 14.89 -9.80 -16.98
CA GLY A 72 15.51 -8.48 -17.18
C GLY A 72 14.67 -7.29 -16.70
N GLY A 73 13.74 -7.52 -15.77
CA GLY A 73 13.02 -6.43 -15.11
C GLY A 73 13.94 -5.58 -14.24
N ASP A 74 14.08 -4.29 -14.58
CA ASP A 74 14.84 -3.35 -13.76
C ASP A 74 14.05 -2.94 -12.49
N ASN A 75 14.75 -2.41 -11.49
CA ASN A 75 14.14 -1.97 -10.24
C ASN A 75 13.67 -0.50 -10.29
N THR A 76 13.46 0.07 -11.48
CA THR A 76 13.05 1.48 -11.56
C THR A 76 11.57 1.62 -11.21
N TYR A 77 11.30 2.49 -10.25
CA TYR A 77 9.95 2.93 -9.86
C TYR A 77 9.11 3.46 -11.01
N LYS A 78 9.75 3.83 -12.13
CA LYS A 78 9.12 4.49 -13.26
C LYS A 78 8.14 3.60 -14.02
N ASN A 79 8.26 2.27 -14.00
CA ASN A 79 7.23 1.46 -14.67
C ASN A 79 7.17 -0.03 -14.30
N ASN A 80 8.14 -0.59 -13.58
CA ASN A 80 8.26 -2.04 -13.48
C ASN A 80 7.75 -2.64 -12.17
N VAL A 81 7.16 -1.83 -11.28
CA VAL A 81 6.78 -2.27 -9.93
C VAL A 81 5.32 -1.94 -9.63
N ARG A 82 4.60 -2.84 -8.96
CA ARG A 82 3.20 -2.71 -8.56
C ARG A 82 2.98 -3.19 -7.12
N LEU A 83 2.05 -2.58 -6.41
CA LEU A 83 1.53 -3.13 -5.16
C LEU A 83 0.47 -4.20 -5.46
N VAL A 84 0.54 -5.33 -4.75
CA VAL A 84 -0.42 -6.43 -4.80
C VAL A 84 -0.69 -6.95 -3.38
N PRO A 85 -1.88 -7.52 -3.08
CA PRO A 85 -2.10 -8.19 -1.81
C PRO A 85 -1.39 -9.55 -1.80
N ILE A 86 -0.85 -9.98 -0.65
CA ILE A 86 -0.07 -11.22 -0.50
C ILE A 86 -0.85 -12.48 -0.96
N ARG A 87 -2.19 -12.43 -0.96
CA ARG A 87 -3.06 -13.52 -1.44
C ARG A 87 -3.03 -13.75 -2.96
N SER A 88 -2.20 -13.02 -3.70
CA SER A 88 -2.17 -13.04 -5.17
C SER A 88 -1.03 -13.90 -5.76
N LEU A 89 -0.36 -14.70 -4.92
CA LEU A 89 0.60 -15.72 -5.33
C LEU A 89 -0.06 -17.10 -5.37
#